data_AF-A0A094F029-F1
#
_entry.id   AF-A0A094F029-F1
#
_cell.length_a   1.000
_cell.length_b   1.000
_cell.length_c   1.000
_cell.angle_alpha   90.00
_cell.angle_beta   90.00
_cell.angle_gamma   90.00
#
_symmetry.space_group_name_H-M   'P 1'
#
loop_
_entity.id
_entity.type
_entity.pdbx_description
1 polymer ?
#
loop_
_entity_poly.entity_id
_entity_poly.type
_entity_poly.pdbx_seq_one_letter_code
_entity_poly.pdbx_strand_id
1 'polypeptide(L)'
;MFFPLATRAQAVTLKNCGYSYENIEKLTGIKKKQLQYIISEAKKRGYNPEVSPTLKDEYFHDGHPDRPTKLSKEQIAALVDASKPIEGVPRKTNAILAQEFGVSTRTIRRFKGMKGEYKKPIYRPQRTDSPAAGSEAQSEEERDVDMSTTSSTADQTTPGGDSLLDQLHAAATGEE
;
A
#
# COMPACT_ATOMS: atom_id res chain seq x y z
N MET A 1 10.01 -15.44 11.55
CA MET A 1 11.45 -15.54 11.20
C MET A 1 11.57 -16.71 10.24
N PHE A 2 11.76 -16.43 8.95
CA PHE A 2 11.58 -17.41 7.88
C PHE A 2 12.93 -18.04 7.52
N PHE A 3 13.06 -19.33 7.75
CA PHE A 3 14.11 -20.15 7.16
C PHE A 3 13.55 -20.86 5.92
N PRO A 4 14.36 -21.13 4.88
CA PRO A 4 13.93 -21.92 3.73
C PRO A 4 13.31 -23.27 4.18
N LEU A 5 12.34 -23.80 3.42
CA LEU A 5 11.74 -25.12 3.71
C LEU A 5 12.82 -26.20 3.88
N ALA A 6 13.80 -26.22 2.97
CA ALA A 6 14.92 -27.14 3.01
C ALA A 6 15.70 -27.08 4.33
N THR A 7 16.02 -25.88 4.81
CA THR A 7 16.77 -25.69 6.07
C THR A 7 15.98 -26.16 7.28
N ARG A 8 14.66 -25.95 7.28
CA ARG A 8 13.76 -26.41 8.36
C ARG A 8 13.65 -27.93 8.38
N ALA A 9 13.48 -28.53 7.20
CA ALA A 9 13.49 -29.98 7.03
C ALA A 9 14.81 -30.57 7.52
N GLN A 10 15.95 -30.02 7.09
CA GLN A 10 17.29 -30.45 7.51
C GLN A 10 17.48 -30.37 9.04
N ALA A 11 17.01 -29.31 9.69
CA ALA A 11 17.14 -29.21 11.14
C ALA A 11 16.30 -30.27 11.89
N VAL A 12 15.11 -30.61 11.36
CA VAL A 12 14.28 -31.67 11.92
C VAL A 12 14.89 -33.05 11.67
N THR A 13 15.46 -33.32 10.49
CA THR A 13 16.16 -34.59 10.24
C THR A 13 17.35 -34.76 11.17
N LEU A 14 18.19 -33.72 11.31
CA LEU A 14 19.32 -33.76 12.24
C LEU A 14 18.86 -34.01 13.68
N LYS A 15 17.72 -33.45 14.08
CA LYS A 15 17.16 -33.72 15.41
C LYS A 15 16.74 -35.17 15.59
N ASN A 16 16.10 -35.76 14.58
CA ASN A 16 15.74 -37.17 14.58
C ASN A 16 16.97 -38.09 14.59
N CYS A 17 18.04 -37.71 13.90
CA CYS A 17 19.31 -38.44 13.90
C CYS A 17 20.09 -38.33 15.22
N GLY A 18 19.57 -37.61 16.22
CA GLY A 18 20.15 -37.52 17.56
C GLY A 18 21.15 -36.38 17.77
N TYR A 19 21.31 -35.46 16.81
CA TYR A 19 22.20 -34.32 16.99
C TYR A 19 21.74 -33.41 18.15
N SER A 20 22.72 -32.85 18.87
CA SER A 20 22.47 -31.87 19.93
C SER A 20 21.97 -30.55 19.33
N TYR A 21 21.20 -29.78 20.12
CA TYR A 21 20.69 -28.48 19.67
C TYR A 21 21.81 -27.52 19.28
N GLU A 22 22.94 -27.54 20.00
CA GLU A 22 24.11 -26.70 19.71
C GLU A 22 24.74 -27.03 18.36
N ASN A 23 24.84 -28.32 18.03
CA ASN A 23 25.37 -28.75 16.74
C ASN A 23 24.43 -28.39 15.59
N ILE A 24 23.11 -28.54 15.81
CA ILE A 24 22.10 -28.14 14.81
C ILE A 24 22.14 -26.64 14.58
N GLU A 25 22.29 -25.84 15.64
CA GLU A 25 22.42 -24.38 15.53
C GLU A 25 23.68 -23.97 14.75
N LYS A 26 24.82 -24.64 14.99
CA LYS A 26 26.06 -24.41 14.22
C LYS A 26 25.92 -24.77 12.73
N LEU A 27 25.19 -25.83 12.41
CA LEU A 27 25.04 -26.33 11.03
C LEU A 27 23.96 -25.58 10.23
N THR A 28 22.85 -25.22 10.86
CA THR A 28 21.66 -24.68 10.18
C THR A 28 21.38 -23.22 10.51
N GLY A 29 22.01 -22.67 11.55
CA GLY A 29 21.71 -21.34 12.08
C GLY A 29 20.39 -21.25 12.87
N ILE A 30 19.67 -22.37 13.03
CA ILE A 30 18.38 -22.41 13.73
C ILE A 30 18.61 -22.57 15.23
N LYS A 31 18.13 -21.59 16.01
CA LYS A 31 18.24 -21.64 17.48
C LYS A 31 17.34 -22.71 18.07
N LYS A 32 17.71 -23.24 19.24
CA LYS A 32 16.92 -24.25 19.99
C LYS A 32 15.42 -23.94 20.07
N LYS A 33 15.04 -22.71 20.45
CA LYS A 33 13.63 -22.29 20.56
C LYS A 33 12.88 -22.38 19.22
N GLN A 34 13.56 -22.01 18.13
CA GLN A 34 12.97 -22.04 16.78
C GLN A 34 12.81 -23.47 16.29
N LEU A 35 13.79 -24.34 16.53
CA LEU A 35 13.69 -25.75 16.19
C LEU A 35 12.53 -26.43 16.94
N GLN A 36 12.36 -26.14 18.24
CA GLN A 36 11.23 -26.64 19.02
C GLN A 36 9.88 -26.19 18.46
N TYR A 37 9.77 -24.92 18.04
CA TYR A 37 8.59 -24.39 17.37
C TYR A 37 8.31 -25.10 16.04
N ILE A 38 9.34 -25.29 15.21
CA ILE A 38 9.22 -25.99 13.93
C ILE A 38 8.73 -27.43 14.14
N ILE A 39 9.29 -28.15 15.12
CA ILE A 39 8.89 -29.53 15.43
C ILE A 39 7.45 -29.59 15.93
N SER A 40 7.03 -28.66 16.81
CA SER A 40 5.66 -28.66 17.34
C SER A 40 4.64 -28.33 16.24
N GLU A 41 4.96 -27.39 15.36
CA GLU A 41 4.14 -27.06 14.18
C GLU A 41 4.06 -28.22 13.20
N ALA A 42 5.17 -28.90 12.91
CA ALA A 42 5.17 -30.11 12.06
C ALA A 42 4.28 -31.21 12.66
N LYS A 43 4.37 -31.44 13.99
CA LYS A 43 3.52 -32.41 14.70
C LYS A 43 2.02 -32.07 14.60
N LYS A 44 1.65 -30.78 14.74
CA LYS A 44 0.25 -30.34 14.54
C LYS A 44 -0.26 -30.64 13.13
N ARG A 45 0.63 -30.61 12.13
CA ARG A 45 0.33 -30.92 10.73
C ARG A 45 0.41 -32.42 10.39
N GLY A 46 0.63 -33.29 11.39
CA GLY A 46 0.61 -34.75 11.21
C GLY A 46 1.97 -35.42 11.05
N TYR A 47 3.08 -34.70 11.25
CA TYR A 47 4.40 -35.33 11.27
C TYR A 47 4.59 -36.21 12.51
N ASN A 48 4.81 -37.51 12.30
CA ASN A 48 5.15 -38.44 13.37
C ASN A 48 6.43 -39.23 13.02
N PRO A 49 7.58 -38.92 13.66
CA PRO A 49 8.85 -39.57 13.36
C PRO A 49 8.90 -41.05 13.74
N GLU A 50 8.02 -41.54 14.62
CA GLU A 50 7.97 -42.94 15.05
C GLU A 50 7.25 -43.85 14.06
N VAL A 51 6.24 -43.32 13.36
CA VAL A 51 5.45 -44.06 12.37
C VAL A 51 6.07 -43.95 10.99
N SER A 52 6.50 -42.77 10.59
CA SER A 52 7.15 -42.54 9.31
C SER A 52 8.14 -41.36 9.41
N PRO A 53 9.45 -41.59 9.27
CA PRO A 53 10.45 -40.51 9.33
C PRO A 53 10.47 -39.62 8.08
N THR A 54 9.60 -39.89 7.10
CA THR A 54 9.52 -39.13 5.85
C THR A 54 9.00 -37.71 6.07
N LEU A 55 9.77 -36.73 5.60
CA LEU A 55 9.38 -35.32 5.61
C LEU A 55 8.60 -34.95 4.36
N LYS A 56 7.51 -34.21 4.54
CA LYS A 56 6.72 -33.60 3.46
C LYS A 56 6.77 -32.08 3.61
N ASP A 57 6.71 -31.38 2.48
CA ASP A 57 6.71 -29.91 2.45
C ASP A 57 5.54 -29.31 3.23
N GLU A 58 4.39 -29.99 3.23
CA GLU A 58 3.18 -29.62 3.95
C GLU A 58 3.41 -29.39 5.45
N TYR A 59 4.30 -30.15 6.07
CA TYR A 59 4.59 -30.02 7.50
C TYR A 59 5.33 -28.72 7.85
N PHE A 60 6.00 -28.12 6.86
CA PHE A 60 6.84 -26.93 7.02
C PHE A 60 6.28 -25.70 6.29
N HIS A 61 5.03 -25.72 5.83
CA HIS A 61 4.44 -24.51 5.26
C HIS A 61 4.09 -23.48 6.35
N ASP A 62 4.73 -22.31 6.25
CA ASP A 62 4.43 -21.14 7.08
C ASP A 62 3.34 -20.32 6.37
N GLY A 63 2.08 -20.71 6.58
CA GLY A 63 0.94 -19.91 6.16
C GLY A 63 0.58 -18.92 7.27
N HIS A 64 0.99 -17.66 7.16
CA HIS A 64 0.25 -16.63 7.88
C HIS A 64 -1.08 -16.42 7.14
N PRO A 65 -2.23 -16.44 7.85
CA PRO A 65 -3.48 -16.08 7.21
C PRO A 65 -3.32 -14.68 6.60
N ASP A 66 -3.71 -14.55 5.33
CA ASP A 66 -3.75 -13.25 4.67
C ASP A 66 -4.54 -12.28 5.52
N ARG A 67 -4.12 -11.01 5.54
CA ARG A 67 -4.87 -9.97 6.24
C ARG A 67 -6.32 -9.99 5.72
N PRO A 68 -7.34 -10.09 6.60
CA PRO A 68 -8.73 -10.07 6.18
C PRO A 68 -9.00 -8.82 5.35
N THR A 69 -9.50 -9.02 4.13
CA THR A 69 -9.85 -7.95 3.20
C THR A 69 -11.37 -7.85 3.08
N LYS A 70 -11.87 -6.67 2.74
CA LYS A 70 -13.32 -6.42 2.59
C LYS A 70 -13.94 -7.19 1.41
N LEU A 71 -13.12 -7.69 0.49
CA LEU A 71 -13.53 -8.46 -0.67
C LEU A 71 -12.95 -9.87 -0.57
N SER A 72 -13.73 -10.88 -0.90
CA SER A 72 -13.23 -12.26 -1.01
C SER A 72 -12.25 -12.38 -2.20
N LYS A 73 -11.41 -13.42 -2.20
CA LYS A 73 -10.48 -13.69 -3.31
C LYS A 73 -11.23 -13.82 -4.66
N GLU A 74 -12.42 -14.41 -4.63
CA GLU A 74 -13.31 -14.55 -5.78
C GLU A 74 -13.87 -13.21 -6.26
N GLN A 75 -14.34 -12.36 -5.34
CA GLN A 75 -14.81 -11.02 -5.68
C GLN A 75 -13.69 -10.14 -6.25
N ILE A 76 -12.46 -10.29 -5.76
CA ILE A 76 -11.30 -9.59 -6.32
C ILE A 76 -11.03 -10.05 -7.75
N ALA A 77 -11.10 -11.36 -8.04
CA ALA A 77 -10.93 -11.88 -9.39
C ALA A 77 -12.03 -11.35 -10.34
N ALA A 78 -13.29 -11.42 -9.91
CA ALA A 78 -14.43 -10.90 -10.67
C ALA A 78 -14.32 -9.39 -10.92
N LEU A 79 -13.85 -8.61 -9.95
CA LEU A 79 -13.59 -7.18 -10.11
C LEU A 79 -12.52 -6.92 -11.16
N VAL A 80 -11.43 -7.68 -11.14
CA VAL A 80 -10.35 -7.56 -12.13
C VAL A 80 -10.88 -7.85 -13.52
N ASP A 81 -11.67 -8.92 -13.68
CA ASP A 81 -12.26 -9.28 -14.97
C ASP A 81 -13.26 -8.23 -15.48
N ALA A 82 -14.17 -7.74 -14.63
CA ALA A 82 -15.11 -6.67 -14.98
C ALA A 82 -14.42 -5.35 -15.32
N SER A 83 -13.18 -5.14 -14.85
CA SER A 83 -12.41 -3.92 -15.12
C SER A 83 -11.65 -3.94 -16.45
N LYS A 84 -11.51 -5.11 -17.08
CA LYS A 84 -10.81 -5.25 -18.37
C LYS A 84 -11.60 -4.55 -19.48
N PRO A 85 -10.94 -3.87 -20.43
CA PRO A 85 -11.63 -3.34 -21.60
C PRO A 85 -12.23 -4.48 -22.43
N ILE A 86 -13.49 -4.34 -22.80
CA ILE A 86 -14.15 -5.15 -23.81
C ILE A 86 -14.23 -4.29 -25.08
N GLU A 87 -13.95 -4.87 -26.23
CA GLU A 87 -13.99 -4.17 -27.51
C GLU A 87 -15.39 -3.61 -27.78
N GLY A 88 -15.49 -2.34 -28.19
CA GLY A 88 -16.76 -1.67 -28.46
C GLY A 88 -17.59 -1.26 -27.24
N VAL A 89 -17.18 -1.59 -25.99
CA VAL A 89 -17.92 -1.24 -24.77
C VAL A 89 -17.16 -0.19 -23.94
N PRO A 90 -17.81 0.91 -23.53
CA PRO A 90 -17.18 1.89 -22.66
C PRO A 90 -16.80 1.27 -21.31
N ARG A 91 -15.59 1.57 -20.83
CA ARG A 91 -15.10 1.04 -19.55
C ARG A 91 -15.98 1.49 -18.39
N LYS A 92 -16.36 0.56 -17.51
CA LYS A 92 -17.05 0.89 -16.26
C LYS A 92 -16.20 1.83 -15.41
N THR A 93 -16.83 2.88 -14.90
CA THR A 93 -16.17 3.82 -13.97
C THR A 93 -15.97 3.16 -12.61
N ASN A 94 -15.01 3.67 -11.82
CA ASN A 94 -14.77 3.13 -10.48
C ASN A 94 -15.97 3.35 -9.53
N ALA A 95 -16.86 4.30 -9.83
CA ALA A 95 -18.09 4.54 -9.06
C ALA A 95 -19.14 3.45 -9.31
N ILE A 96 -19.31 3.05 -10.56
CA ILE A 96 -20.22 1.95 -10.94
C ILE A 96 -19.73 0.64 -10.32
N LEU A 97 -18.44 0.35 -10.42
CA LEU A 97 -17.84 -0.84 -9.80
C LEU A 97 -17.94 -0.80 -8.26
N ALA A 98 -17.84 0.38 -7.64
CA ALA A 98 -18.01 0.51 -6.20
C ALA A 98 -19.44 0.16 -5.77
N GLN A 99 -20.44 0.57 -6.55
CA GLN A 99 -21.84 0.24 -6.31
C GLN A 99 -22.12 -1.26 -6.51
N GLU A 100 -21.62 -1.86 -7.60
CA GLU A 100 -21.81 -3.29 -7.90
C GLU A 100 -21.23 -4.20 -6.81
N PHE A 101 -20.05 -3.87 -6.29
CA PHE A 101 -19.35 -4.68 -5.30
C PHE A 101 -19.61 -4.22 -3.84
N GLY A 102 -20.45 -3.19 -3.63
CA GLY A 102 -20.77 -2.67 -2.30
C GLY A 102 -19.57 -2.15 -1.50
N VAL A 103 -18.53 -1.65 -2.18
CA VAL A 103 -17.27 -1.21 -1.55
C VAL A 103 -16.88 0.20 -1.95
N SER A 104 -16.02 0.85 -1.16
CA SER A 104 -15.56 2.20 -1.48
C SER A 104 -14.79 2.27 -2.81
N THR A 105 -14.91 3.38 -3.52
CA THR A 105 -14.15 3.67 -4.75
C THR A 105 -12.63 3.56 -4.55
N ARG A 106 -12.14 3.89 -3.34
CA ARG A 106 -10.73 3.73 -2.97
C ARG A 106 -10.32 2.26 -2.86
N THR A 107 -11.20 1.39 -2.38
CA THR A 107 -10.99 -0.07 -2.34
C THR A 107 -10.87 -0.61 -3.76
N ILE A 108 -11.78 -0.22 -4.67
CA ILE A 108 -11.74 -0.60 -6.09
C ILE A 108 -10.41 -0.18 -6.72
N ARG A 109 -9.97 1.07 -6.52
CA ARG A 109 -8.68 1.55 -7.06
C ARG A 109 -7.50 0.73 -6.56
N ARG A 110 -7.48 0.37 -5.27
CA ARG A 110 -6.41 -0.46 -4.69
C ARG A 110 -6.30 -1.80 -5.40
N PHE A 111 -7.40 -2.53 -5.55
CA PHE A 111 -7.39 -3.87 -6.15
C PHE A 111 -7.23 -3.86 -7.67
N LYS A 112 -7.86 -2.90 -8.37
CA LYS A 112 -7.69 -2.72 -9.83
C LYS A 112 -6.26 -2.37 -10.22
N GLY A 113 -5.55 -1.59 -9.39
CA GLY A 113 -4.17 -1.16 -9.61
C GLY A 113 -3.10 -2.19 -9.26
N MET A 114 -3.44 -3.32 -8.61
CA MET A 114 -2.44 -4.30 -8.15
C MET A 114 -1.63 -4.96 -9.27
N LYS A 115 -2.12 -4.96 -10.52
CA LYS A 115 -1.40 -5.54 -11.67
C LYS A 115 -0.68 -4.51 -12.55
N GLY A 116 -0.76 -3.22 -12.24
CA GLY A 116 -0.05 -2.17 -12.97
C GLY A 116 1.24 -1.80 -12.24
N GLU A 117 2.39 -2.24 -12.74
CA GLU A 117 3.68 -1.74 -12.28
C GLU A 117 3.75 -0.23 -12.52
N TYR A 118 3.65 0.57 -11.47
CA TYR A 118 4.00 1.98 -11.54
C TYR A 118 5.53 2.09 -11.64
N LYS A 119 6.04 2.12 -12.88
CA LYS A 119 7.44 2.43 -13.15
C LYS A 119 7.60 3.95 -13.02
N LYS A 120 8.21 4.40 -11.92
CA LYS A 120 8.65 5.80 -11.82
C LYS A 120 9.55 6.11 -13.02
N PRO A 121 9.38 7.25 -13.71
CA PRO A 121 10.35 7.66 -14.70
C PRO A 121 11.73 7.75 -14.03
N ILE A 122 12.70 7.05 -14.59
CA ILE A 122 14.08 6.97 -14.07
C ILE A 122 14.75 8.35 -14.13
N TYR A 123 14.29 9.20 -15.05
CA TYR A 123 14.88 10.50 -15.31
C TYR A 123 13.98 11.64 -14.82
N ARG A 124 14.54 12.48 -13.95
CA ARG A 124 14.01 13.80 -13.61
C ARG A 124 14.87 14.81 -14.37
N PRO A 125 14.35 15.51 -15.40
CA PRO A 125 15.14 16.52 -16.11
C PRO A 125 15.62 17.59 -15.12
N GLN A 126 16.93 17.83 -15.10
CA GLN A 126 17.50 18.92 -14.33
C GLN A 126 17.02 20.25 -14.92
N ARG A 127 16.63 21.18 -14.06
CA ARG A 127 16.32 22.55 -14.47
C ARG A 127 17.62 23.17 -14.99
N THR A 128 17.68 23.44 -16.28
CA THR A 128 18.80 24.18 -16.88
C THR A 128 18.70 25.62 -16.45
N ASP A 129 19.37 25.99 -15.36
CA ASP A 129 19.63 27.38 -15.05
C ASP A 129 20.89 27.78 -15.83
N SER A 130 20.76 28.46 -16.97
CA SER A 130 21.87 29.17 -17.65
C SER A 130 21.36 30.02 -18.85
N PRO A 131 22.07 31.09 -19.26
CA PRO A 131 23.24 31.75 -18.65
C PRO A 131 23.07 33.26 -18.42
N ALA A 132 24.05 33.84 -17.71
CA ALA A 132 24.25 35.27 -17.53
C ALA A 132 24.30 36.03 -18.86
N ALA A 133 23.50 37.10 -18.98
CA ALA A 133 23.71 38.16 -19.95
C ALA A 133 24.23 39.40 -19.21
N GLY A 134 25.51 39.67 -19.38
CA GLY A 134 26.10 40.96 -19.02
C GLY A 134 25.59 42.07 -19.94
N SER A 135 25.58 43.28 -19.38
CA SER A 135 25.70 44.61 -19.99
C SER A 135 26.37 44.61 -21.39
N GLU A 136 26.05 45.43 -22.38
CA GLU A 136 25.79 46.89 -22.34
C GLU A 136 25.37 47.38 -23.76
N ALA A 137 24.91 48.64 -23.84
CA ALA A 137 24.90 49.55 -25.01
C ALA A 137 23.64 49.65 -25.91
N GLN A 138 22.84 50.69 -25.57
CA GLN A 138 22.38 51.82 -26.40
C GLN A 138 21.71 51.58 -27.77
N SER A 139 20.48 52.09 -27.94
CA SER A 139 20.17 53.25 -28.80
C SER A 139 18.67 53.62 -28.75
N GLU A 140 18.44 54.92 -28.90
CA GLU A 140 17.22 55.71 -28.75
C GLU A 140 16.24 55.49 -29.92
N GLU A 141 14.92 55.54 -29.69
CA GLU A 141 14.00 56.32 -30.53
C GLU A 141 12.66 56.55 -29.79
N GLU A 142 12.42 57.81 -29.45
CA GLU A 142 11.14 58.36 -28.99
C GLU A 142 10.09 58.25 -30.09
N ARG A 143 8.85 57.84 -29.77
CA ARG A 143 7.62 58.47 -30.31
C ARG A 143 6.44 58.30 -29.36
N ASP A 144 5.91 59.45 -28.97
CA ASP A 144 4.63 59.67 -28.29
C ASP A 144 3.46 59.08 -29.07
N VAL A 145 2.52 58.42 -28.38
CA VAL A 145 1.07 58.68 -28.54
C VAL A 145 0.34 58.38 -27.22
N ASP A 146 -0.13 59.44 -26.56
CA ASP A 146 -1.15 59.40 -25.52
C ASP A 146 -2.46 58.80 -26.07
N MET A 147 -3.03 57.80 -25.40
CA MET A 147 -4.48 57.60 -25.42
C MET A 147 -4.95 57.16 -24.04
N SER A 148 -5.53 58.12 -23.36
CA SER A 148 -6.39 57.99 -22.21
C SER A 148 -7.55 57.04 -22.52
N THR A 149 -7.76 56.03 -21.68
CA THR A 149 -9.11 55.47 -21.50
C THR A 149 -9.28 55.04 -20.06
N THR A 150 -10.13 55.78 -19.39
CA THR A 150 -10.73 55.49 -18.09
C THR A 150 -11.53 54.18 -18.16
N SER A 151 -11.54 53.41 -17.07
CA SER A 151 -12.77 53.03 -16.34
C SER A 151 -12.58 51.76 -15.50
N SER A 152 -13.22 51.79 -14.34
CA SER A 152 -13.79 50.65 -13.59
C SER A 152 -12.92 49.97 -12.53
N THR A 153 -12.87 50.62 -11.36
CA THR A 153 -13.45 50.15 -10.08
C THR A 153 -13.71 48.64 -9.92
N ALA A 154 -13.01 48.01 -8.97
CA ALA A 154 -13.63 47.41 -7.77
C ALA A 154 -12.59 46.72 -6.88
N ASP A 155 -12.87 46.76 -5.58
CA ASP A 155 -11.94 46.76 -4.47
C ASP A 155 -11.23 45.44 -4.14
N GLN A 156 -10.05 45.66 -3.57
CA GLN A 156 -9.25 44.75 -2.80
C GLN A 156 -9.79 44.59 -1.36
N THR A 157 -9.80 43.34 -0.87
CA THR A 157 -9.22 42.86 0.41
C THR A 157 -9.57 43.64 1.70
N THR A 158 -9.97 43.08 2.86
CA THR A 158 -9.48 41.92 3.64
C THR A 158 -10.37 41.80 4.94
N PRO A 159 -10.02 41.10 6.06
CA PRO A 159 -10.95 40.32 6.87
C PRO A 159 -11.10 40.86 8.30
N GLY A 160 -11.80 40.13 9.16
CA GLY A 160 -11.94 40.42 10.60
C GLY A 160 -13.36 40.08 10.99
N GLY A 161 -13.63 38.98 11.71
CA GLY A 161 -13.04 38.68 12.99
C GLY A 161 -14.01 39.21 14.03
N ASP A 162 -14.93 38.37 14.51
CA ASP A 162 -15.10 38.23 15.95
C ASP A 162 -15.95 37.00 16.32
N SER A 163 -15.36 36.30 17.27
CA SER A 163 -15.85 35.13 17.96
C SER A 163 -16.79 35.56 19.07
N LEU A 164 -17.99 34.99 19.13
CA LEU A 164 -18.75 34.89 20.39
C LEU A 164 -19.18 33.44 20.61
N LEU A 165 -18.29 32.72 21.28
CA LEU A 165 -18.60 31.57 22.12
C LEU A 165 -19.61 31.96 23.21
N ASP A 166 -20.34 30.93 23.65
CA ASP A 166 -20.79 30.72 25.03
C ASP A 166 -22.09 31.44 25.50
N GLN A 167 -23.18 30.68 25.68
CA GLN A 167 -23.54 30.04 26.97
C GLN A 167 -25.01 29.56 27.04
N LEU A 168 -25.19 28.25 27.35
CA LEU A 168 -26.00 27.64 28.44
C LEU A 168 -27.50 28.03 28.58
N HIS A 169 -28.45 27.21 29.03
CA HIS A 169 -28.63 25.80 29.39
C HIS A 169 -30.13 25.60 29.69
N ALA A 170 -30.60 24.35 29.60
CA ALA A 170 -31.60 23.70 30.47
C ALA A 170 -33.09 24.13 30.47
N ALA A 171 -33.95 23.20 30.00
CA ALA A 171 -35.21 22.73 30.60
C ALA A 171 -35.87 21.78 29.59
N ALA A 172 -36.48 20.63 29.90
CA ALA A 172 -36.67 19.90 31.13
C ALA A 172 -36.96 18.44 30.75
N THR A 173 -36.48 17.54 31.58
CA THR A 173 -36.88 16.14 31.73
C THR A 173 -38.35 16.01 32.12
N GLY A 174 -38.96 14.87 31.75
CA GLY A 174 -39.84 14.14 32.68
C GLY A 174 -41.24 13.80 32.18
N GLU A 175 -41.49 12.47 32.15
CA GLU A 175 -42.73 11.80 32.59
C GLU A 175 -43.98 11.99 31.69
N GLU A 176 -44.72 10.99 31.19
CA GLU A 176 -44.87 9.55 31.40
C GLU A 176 -45.17 8.84 30.06
#